data_AF-A0A8S2RPC6-F1
#
_entry.id   AF-A0A8S2RPC6-F1
#
_cell.length_a   1.000
_cell.length_b   1.000
_cell.length_c   1.000
_cell.angle_alpha   90.00
_cell.angle_beta   90.00
_cell.angle_gamma   90.00
#
_symmetry.space_group_name_H-M   'P 1'
#
loop_
_entity.id
_entity.type
_entity.pdbx_description
1 polymer ?
#
loop_
_entity_poly.entity_id
_entity_poly.type
_entity_poly.pdbx_seq_one_letter_code
_entity_poly.pdbx_strand_id
1 'polypeptide(L)'
;TNEKLNPSTRLTADGLRVDWIPSEVGTYIVHVAFAGNAVPGSPFRVKCYDPKKVIVTPPTGESAVRKPTRFLIDASRAGEGNLEISVNYSGRNIPNQV
;
A
#
# COMPACT_ATOMS: atom_id res chain seq x y z
N THR A 1 6.55 -11.83 -10.40
CA THR A 1 7.43 -11.17 -11.39
C THR A 1 8.87 -11.53 -11.07
N ASN A 2 9.62 -12.05 -12.04
CA ASN A 2 11.08 -12.29 -11.90
C ASN A 2 11.86 -10.98 -12.17
N GLU A 3 11.38 -9.87 -11.63
CA GLU A 3 12.10 -8.60 -11.76
C GLU A 3 13.30 -8.68 -10.83
N LYS A 4 14.51 -8.58 -11.41
CA LYS A 4 15.74 -8.56 -10.62
C LYS A 4 15.72 -7.26 -9.82
N LEU A 5 15.49 -7.38 -8.51
CA LEU A 5 15.57 -6.23 -7.62
C LEU A 5 16.95 -5.59 -7.79
N ASN A 6 17.01 -4.26 -7.77
CA ASN A 6 18.26 -3.50 -7.72
C ASN A 6 18.45 -2.98 -6.28
N PRO A 7 18.82 -3.85 -5.32
CA PRO A 7 19.05 -3.41 -3.96
C PRO A 7 20.35 -2.61 -3.87
N SER A 8 20.35 -1.58 -3.03
CA SER A 8 21.59 -1.01 -2.50
C SER A 8 22.04 -1.83 -1.30
N THR A 9 23.35 -2.02 -1.16
CA THR A 9 23.94 -2.77 -0.05
C THR A 9 24.96 -1.92 0.67
N ARG A 10 25.00 -2.03 1.99
CA ARG A 10 25.95 -1.31 2.84
C ARG A 10 26.28 -2.12 4.09
N LEU A 11 27.56 -2.21 4.44
CA LEU A 11 27.99 -2.77 5.72
C LEU A 11 27.67 -1.80 6.87
N THR A 12 27.12 -2.33 7.95
CA THR A 12 26.84 -1.64 9.22
C THR A 12 27.60 -2.31 10.35
N ALA A 13 27.58 -1.73 11.55
CA ALA A 13 28.20 -2.35 12.73
C ALA A 13 27.58 -3.72 13.06
N ASP A 14 26.31 -3.91 12.74
CA ASP A 14 25.53 -5.11 13.07
C ASP A 14 25.42 -6.13 11.92
N GLY A 15 26.03 -5.85 10.76
CA GLY A 15 26.03 -6.77 9.62
C GLY A 15 25.86 -6.11 8.25
N LEU A 16 25.19 -6.79 7.32
CA LEU A 16 24.92 -6.28 5.98
C LEU A 16 23.49 -5.73 5.91
N ARG A 17 23.36 -4.44 5.57
CA ARG A 17 22.08 -3.82 5.27
C ARG A 17 21.82 -3.87 3.76
N VAL A 18 20.59 -4.24 3.41
CA VAL A 18 20.10 -4.32 2.04
C VAL A 18 18.82 -3.47 1.96
N ASP A 19 18.83 -2.44 1.13
CA ASP A 19 17.69 -1.55 0.91
C ASP A 19 17.22 -1.68 -0.56
N TRP A 20 15.92 -1.65 -0.79
CA TRP A 20 15.33 -1.70 -2.13
C TRP A 20 14.02 -0.92 -2.16
N ILE A 21 13.75 -0.25 -3.28
CA ILE A 21 12.50 0.46 -3.54
C ILE A 21 11.69 -0.33 -4.57
N PRO A 22 10.49 -0.82 -4.22
CA PRO A 22 9.59 -1.46 -5.17
C PRO A 22 9.22 -0.56 -6.34
N SER A 23 9.35 -1.12 -7.55
CA SER A 23 8.88 -0.52 -8.81
C SER A 23 7.36 -0.50 -8.88
N GLU A 24 6.72 -1.54 -8.33
CA GLU A 24 5.28 -1.76 -8.42
C GLU A 24 4.66 -2.10 -7.06
N VAL A 25 3.35 -1.90 -6.99
CA VAL A 25 2.54 -2.35 -5.85
C VAL A 25 2.31 -3.84 -5.99
N GLY A 26 2.44 -4.59 -4.90
CA GLY A 26 2.23 -6.02 -4.93
C GLY A 26 2.91 -6.78 -3.80
N THR A 27 2.87 -8.10 -3.89
CA THR A 27 3.56 -9.00 -2.97
C THR A 27 4.86 -9.50 -3.61
N TYR A 28 5.97 -9.31 -2.91
CA TYR A 28 7.29 -9.75 -3.31
C TYR A 28 7.75 -10.92 -2.44
N ILE A 29 8.46 -11.86 -3.06
CA ILE A 29 9.11 -12.99 -2.38
C ILE A 29 10.61 -12.75 -2.45
N VAL A 30 11.21 -12.43 -1.31
CA VAL A 30 12.63 -12.08 -1.21
C VAL A 30 13.40 -13.27 -0.68
N HIS A 31 14.30 -13.80 -1.50
CA HIS A 31 15.21 -14.87 -1.13
C HIS A 31 16.52 -14.29 -0.60
N VAL A 32 16.92 -14.70 0.60
CA VAL A 32 18.19 -14.28 1.21
C VAL A 32 19.00 -15.52 1.56
N ALA A 33 20.25 -15.56 1.13
CA ALA A 33 21.16 -16.67 1.36
C ALA A 33 22.54 -16.17 1.81
N PHE A 34 23.18 -16.95 2.68
CA PHE A 34 24.56 -16.76 3.11
C PHE A 34 25.35 -18.02 2.79
N ALA A 35 26.49 -17.87 2.09
CA ALA A 35 27.32 -19.00 1.63
C ALA A 35 26.51 -20.08 0.87
N GLY A 36 25.55 -19.67 0.04
CA GLY A 36 24.69 -20.56 -0.74
C GLY A 36 23.51 -21.20 0.02
N ASN A 37 23.43 -21.00 1.34
CA ASN A 37 22.35 -21.54 2.17
C ASN A 37 21.34 -20.45 2.52
N ALA A 38 20.04 -20.77 2.44
CA ALA A 38 18.99 -19.85 2.87
C ALA A 38 19.15 -19.48 4.35
N VAL A 39 19.04 -18.20 4.67
CA VAL A 39 19.05 -17.74 6.07
C VAL A 39 17.72 -18.10 6.75
N PRO A 40 17.67 -18.22 8.10
CA PRO A 40 16.42 -18.46 8.81
C PRO A 40 15.34 -17.44 8.43
N GLY A 41 14.14 -17.93 8.10
CA GLY A 41 13.01 -17.09 7.69
C GLY A 41 12.95 -16.77 6.19
N SER A 42 14.00 -17.07 5.42
CA SER A 42 13.94 -16.97 3.95
C SER A 42 13.09 -18.12 3.37
N PRO A 43 12.20 -17.85 2.39
CA PRO A 43 11.96 -16.55 1.78
C PRO A 43 11.04 -15.65 2.60
N PHE A 44 11.30 -14.35 2.53
CA PHE A 44 10.48 -13.33 3.17
C PHE A 44 9.37 -12.86 2.23
N ARG A 45 8.13 -12.83 2.71
CA ARG A 45 7.00 -12.25 1.98
C ARG A 45 6.83 -10.79 2.36
N VAL A 46 7.01 -9.88 1.40
CA VAL A 46 6.91 -8.43 1.61
C VAL A 46 5.71 -7.90 0.83
N LYS A 47 4.80 -7.18 1.50
CA LYS A 47 3.66 -6.51 0.87
C LYS A 47 3.98 -5.03 0.68
N CYS A 48 3.92 -4.57 -0.56
CA CYS A 48 4.21 -3.19 -0.94
C CYS A 48 2.92 -2.51 -1.42
N TYR A 49 2.66 -1.32 -0.90
CA TYR A 49 1.45 -0.54 -1.15
C TYR A 49 1.81 0.90 -1.53
N ASP A 50 0.89 1.57 -2.24
CA ASP A 50 1.01 2.98 -2.62
C ASP A 50 -0.32 3.69 -2.39
N PRO A 51 -0.45 4.45 -1.28
CA PRO A 51 -1.67 5.18 -0.94
C PRO A 51 -2.05 6.24 -1.98
N LYS A 52 -1.09 6.71 -2.79
CA LYS A 52 -1.36 7.70 -3.85
C LYS A 52 -2.14 7.11 -5.02
N LYS A 53 -2.23 5.78 -5.11
CA LYS A 53 -3.04 5.07 -6.10
C LYS A 53 -4.49 4.85 -5.65
N VAL A 54 -4.86 5.29 -4.45
CA VAL A 54 -6.28 5.40 -4.04
C VAL A 54 -6.86 6.64 -4.70
N ILE A 55 -7.92 6.46 -5.48
CA ILE A 55 -8.59 7.54 -6.21
C ILE A 55 -9.98 7.74 -5.62
N VAL A 56 -10.31 8.98 -5.26
CA VAL A 56 -11.64 9.37 -4.82
C VAL A 56 -12.30 10.18 -5.94
N THR A 57 -13.35 9.62 -6.54
CA THR A 57 -14.15 10.33 -7.53
C THR A 57 -15.27 11.08 -6.80
N PRO A 58 -15.36 12.40 -6.94
CA PRO A 58 -16.41 13.17 -6.29
C PRO A 58 -17.79 12.78 -6.82
N PRO A 59 -18.86 13.07 -6.07
CA PRO A 59 -20.22 12.89 -6.55
C PRO A 59 -20.46 13.60 -7.87
N THR A 60 -21.21 12.96 -8.77
CA THR A 60 -21.64 13.57 -10.02
C THR A 60 -23.05 14.17 -9.87
N GLY A 61 -23.24 15.39 -10.38
CA GLY A 61 -24.53 16.10 -10.35
C GLY A 61 -24.79 16.94 -9.09
N GLU A 62 -25.98 17.53 -9.01
CA GLU A 62 -26.38 18.38 -7.89
C GLU A 62 -26.67 17.53 -6.65
N SER A 63 -25.96 17.83 -5.56
CA SER A 63 -26.28 17.30 -4.22
C SER A 63 -27.32 18.21 -3.56
N ALA A 64 -28.42 17.63 -3.12
CA ALA A 64 -29.48 18.34 -2.43
C ALA A 64 -29.56 17.93 -0.96
N VAL A 65 -29.94 18.86 -0.09
CA VAL A 65 -30.17 18.61 1.34
C VAL A 65 -31.16 17.45 1.51
N ARG A 66 -30.86 16.54 2.45
CA ARG A 66 -31.65 15.33 2.76
C ARG A 66 -31.70 14.27 1.66
N LYS A 67 -30.98 14.42 0.56
CA LYS A 67 -30.79 13.34 -0.42
C LYS A 67 -29.45 12.65 -0.17
N PRO A 68 -29.38 11.30 -0.18
CA PRO A 68 -28.12 10.60 -0.13
C PRO A 68 -27.25 10.97 -1.33
N THR A 69 -25.99 11.30 -1.06
CA THR A 69 -24.97 11.53 -2.08
C THR A 69 -23.96 10.39 -2.04
N ARG A 70 -23.50 9.95 -3.22
CA ARG A 70 -22.51 8.88 -3.37
C ARG A 70 -21.23 9.43 -3.99
N PHE A 71 -20.11 8.90 -3.55
CA PHE A 71 -18.81 9.09 -4.17
C PHE A 71 -18.16 7.71 -4.35
N LEU A 72 -17.21 7.61 -5.27
CA LEU A 72 -16.54 6.35 -5.57
C LEU A 72 -15.12 6.39 -5.01
N ILE A 73 -14.69 5.28 -4.42
CA ILE A 73 -13.29 5.06 -4.04
C ILE A 73 -12.78 3.87 -4.86
N ASP A 74 -11.73 4.09 -5.64
CA ASP A 74 -10.98 3.04 -6.32
C ASP A 74 -9.61 2.85 -5.64
N ALA A 75 -9.45 1.73 -4.94
CA ALA A 75 -8.21 1.32 -4.30
C ALA A 75 -7.57 0.09 -4.97
N SER A 76 -8.08 -0.32 -6.15
CA SER A 76 -7.68 -1.57 -6.82
C SER A 76 -6.19 -1.65 -7.15
N ARG A 77 -5.51 -0.49 -7.26
CA ARG A 77 -4.08 -0.38 -7.57
C ARG A 77 -3.21 0.05 -6.39
N ALA A 78 -3.81 0.27 -5.22
CA ALA A 78 -3.09 0.77 -4.03
C ALA A 78 -2.37 -0.35 -3.28
N GLY A 79 -2.77 -1.61 -3.48
CA GLY A 79 -2.21 -2.77 -2.79
C GLY A 79 -3.08 -3.18 -1.61
N GLU A 80 -2.65 -4.21 -0.90
CA GLU A 80 -3.38 -4.71 0.25
C GLU A 80 -3.31 -3.71 1.42
N GLY A 81 -4.46 -3.40 2.00
CA GLY A 81 -4.58 -2.51 3.14
C GLY A 81 -6.02 -2.44 3.63
N ASN A 82 -6.21 -1.88 4.82
CA ASN A 82 -7.54 -1.60 5.34
C ASN A 82 -7.98 -0.21 4.87
N LEU A 83 -9.21 -0.11 4.34
CA LEU A 83 -9.80 1.17 3.97
C LEU A 83 -10.68 1.67 5.11
N GLU A 84 -10.42 2.88 5.59
CA GLU A 84 -11.23 3.56 6.59
C GLU A 84 -11.83 4.84 6.00
N ILE A 85 -13.12 5.06 6.20
CA ILE A 85 -13.86 6.18 5.62
C ILE A 85 -14.48 7.01 6.75
N SER A 86 -14.10 8.28 6.83
CA SER A 86 -14.71 9.26 7.72
C SER A 86 -15.12 10.47 6.90
N VAL A 87 -16.39 10.87 7.02
CA VAL A 87 -16.90 12.09 6.38
C VAL A 87 -17.10 13.12 7.47
N ASN A 88 -16.46 14.29 7.36
CA ASN A 88 -16.51 15.32 8.39
C ASN A 88 -16.93 16.66 7.81
N TYR A 89 -17.80 17.38 8.51
CA TYR A 89 -18.20 18.75 8.17
C TYR A 89 -18.27 19.61 9.43
N SER A 90 -17.56 20.74 9.43
CA SER A 90 -17.51 21.68 10.57
C SER A 90 -17.23 21.00 11.92
N GLY A 91 -16.29 20.04 11.94
CA GLY A 91 -15.91 19.30 13.15
C GLY A 91 -16.90 18.22 13.59
N ARG A 92 -17.93 17.92 12.79
CA ARG A 92 -18.92 16.86 13.07
C ARG A 92 -18.74 15.70 12.10
N ASN A 93 -18.79 14.48 12.61
CA ASN A 93 -18.85 13.27 11.80
C ASN A 93 -20.23 13.18 11.12
N ILE A 94 -20.23 13.00 9.81
CA ILE A 94 -21.41 12.71 9.00
C ILE A 94 -21.51 11.19 8.87
N PRO A 95 -22.64 10.58 9.28
CA PRO A 95 -22.84 9.14 9.11
C PRO A 95 -22.62 8.72 7.64
N ASN A 96 -21.82 7.68 7.44
CA ASN A 96 -21.56 7.09 6.14
C ASN A 96 -21.87 5.60 6.17
N GLN A 97 -22.12 5.04 4.99
CA GLN A 97 -22.33 3.61 4.75
C GLN A 97 -21.43 3.21 3.59
N VAL A 98 -20.71 2.09 3.75
CA VAL A 98 -19.76 1.54 2.78
C VAL A 98 -20.42 0.43 1.98
#